data_AF-J2MJR8-F1
#
_entry.id   AF-J2MJR8-F1
#
_cell.length_a   1.000
_cell.length_b   1.000
_cell.length_c   1.000
_cell.angle_alpha   90.00
_cell.angle_beta   90.00
_cell.angle_gamma   90.00
#
_symmetry.space_group_name_H-M   'P 1'
#
loop_
_entity.id
_entity.type
_entity.pdbx_description
1 polymer ?
#
loop_
_entity_poly.entity_id
_entity_poly.type
_entity_poly.pdbx_seq_one_letter_code
_entity_poly.pdbx_strand_id
1 'polypeptide(L)'
;MSQEINKQIVRAIVEVAVFLEFSGEEAINSDAAVQVLEQLASTLQMMDSETKSSLCSQFENIAVEYSDEQAEFVESLGEALGLIEE
;
A
#
# COMPACT_ATOMS: atom_id res chain seq x y z
N MET A 1 -11.82 7.34 19.47
CA MET A 1 -11.47 8.46 18.59
C MET A 1 -10.96 7.80 17.34
N SER A 2 -11.73 7.80 16.26
CA SER A 2 -11.30 7.18 15.02
C SER A 2 -10.11 7.96 14.47
N GLN A 3 -8.94 7.32 14.48
CA GLN A 3 -7.71 7.91 13.97
C GLN A 3 -7.79 7.81 12.44
N GLU A 4 -8.33 8.84 11.79
CA GLU A 4 -8.21 8.97 10.35
C GLU A 4 -6.73 9.14 10.00
N ILE A 5 -6.18 8.17 9.25
CA ILE A 5 -4.81 8.30 8.74
C ILE A 5 -4.78 9.48 7.78
N ASN A 6 -3.76 10.31 7.97
CA ASN A 6 -3.48 11.46 7.11
C ASN A 6 -3.26 10.98 5.66
N LYS A 7 -4.07 11.50 4.72
CA LYS A 7 -4.04 11.12 3.30
C LYS A 7 -2.64 11.22 2.67
N GLN A 8 -1.81 12.16 3.11
CA GLN A 8 -0.47 12.37 2.60
C GLN A 8 0.49 11.26 3.03
N ILE A 9 0.27 10.65 4.21
CA ILE A 9 1.00 9.45 4.64
C ILE A 9 0.60 8.26 3.77
N VAL A 10 -0.70 8.08 3.54
CA VAL A 10 -1.23 7.00 2.68
C VAL A 10 -0.64 7.14 1.27
N ARG A 11 -0.67 8.36 0.71
CA ARG A 11 -0.09 8.66 -0.59
C ARG A 11 1.39 8.32 -0.67
N ALA A 12 2.18 8.69 0.34
CA ALA A 12 3.61 8.37 0.35
C ALA A 12 3.87 6.86 0.35
N ILE A 13 3.06 6.09 1.10
CA ILE A 13 3.14 4.62 1.10
C ILE A 13 2.80 4.06 -0.28
N VAL A 14 1.70 4.54 -0.87
CA VAL A 14 1.25 4.10 -2.19
C VAL A 14 2.27 4.43 -3.27
N GLU A 15 2.81 5.65 -3.29
CA GLU A 15 3.83 6.06 -4.28
C GLU A 15 5.07 5.15 -4.21
N VAL A 16 5.49 4.76 -3.00
CA VAL A 16 6.59 3.79 -2.83
C VAL A 16 6.18 2.40 -3.33
N ALA A 17 4.99 1.90 -2.96
CA ALA A 17 4.55 0.58 -3.37
C ALA A 17 4.39 0.46 -4.89
N VAL A 18 3.77 1.47 -5.53
CA VAL A 18 3.65 1.57 -6.99
C VAL A 18 5.02 1.65 -7.64
N PHE A 19 5.95 2.42 -7.07
CA PHE A 19 7.30 2.47 -7.61
C PHE A 19 8.01 1.10 -7.53
N LEU A 20 7.84 0.36 -6.44
CA LEU A 20 8.45 -0.96 -6.27
C LEU A 20 7.87 -2.00 -7.24
N GLU A 21 6.56 -1.97 -7.49
CA GLU A 21 5.86 -2.91 -8.38
C GLU A 21 6.09 -2.59 -9.86
N PHE A 22 5.99 -1.31 -10.25
CA PHE A 22 6.00 -0.89 -11.66
C PHE A 22 7.38 -0.47 -12.17
N SER A 23 8.42 -0.54 -11.32
CA SER A 23 9.79 -0.34 -11.79
C SER A 23 10.31 -1.58 -12.50
N GLY A 24 10.85 -1.41 -13.70
CA GLY A 24 11.52 -2.50 -14.41
C GLY A 24 12.80 -2.96 -13.71
N GLU A 25 13.24 -4.18 -14.03
CA GLU A 25 14.44 -4.81 -13.45
C GLU A 25 15.74 -4.00 -13.64
N GLU A 26 15.76 -3.09 -14.62
CA GLU A 26 16.89 -2.18 -14.85
C GLU A 26 17.02 -1.09 -13.77
N ALA A 27 15.93 -0.76 -13.07
CA ALA A 27 15.88 0.25 -12.02
C ALA A 27 15.94 -0.35 -10.62
N ILE A 28 15.22 -1.45 -10.38
CA ILE A 28 15.15 -2.13 -9.08
C ILE A 28 15.24 -3.63 -9.30
N ASN A 29 16.04 -4.30 -8.47
CA ASN A 29 16.04 -5.75 -8.42
C ASN A 29 14.72 -6.25 -7.80
N SER A 30 14.00 -7.13 -8.52
CA SER A 30 12.68 -7.62 -8.11
C SER A 30 12.68 -8.27 -6.72
N ASP A 31 13.70 -9.07 -6.38
CA ASP A 31 13.81 -9.69 -5.05
C ASP A 31 13.96 -8.64 -3.94
N ALA A 32 14.73 -7.58 -4.19
CA ALA A 32 14.87 -6.47 -3.26
C ALA A 32 13.57 -5.65 -3.14
N ALA A 33 12.82 -5.47 -4.23
CA ALA A 33 11.54 -4.79 -4.22
C ALA A 33 10.52 -5.54 -3.35
N VAL A 34 10.40 -6.86 -3.55
CA VAL A 34 9.55 -7.75 -2.75
C VAL A 34 9.96 -7.68 -1.26
N GLN A 35 11.25 -7.78 -0.96
CA GLN A 35 11.72 -7.72 0.43
C GLN A 35 11.34 -6.40 1.13
N VAL A 36 11.38 -5.27 0.42
CA VAL A 36 10.96 -3.97 0.99
C VAL A 36 9.45 -3.93 1.18
N LEU A 37 8.66 -4.45 0.24
CA LEU A 37 7.20 -4.56 0.39
C LEU A 37 6.81 -5.45 1.57
N GLU A 38 7.51 -6.56 1.80
CA GLU A 38 7.30 -7.43 2.96
C GLU A 38 7.61 -6.72 4.29
N GLN A 39 8.68 -5.93 4.34
CA GLN A 39 9.01 -5.13 5.53
C GLN A 39 7.98 -4.03 5.79
N LEU A 40 7.50 -3.39 4.73
CA LEU A 40 6.43 -2.40 4.80
C LEU A 40 5.14 -3.06 5.33
N ALA A 41 4.74 -4.20 4.76
CA ALA A 41 3.59 -4.98 5.19
C ALA A 41 3.70 -5.34 6.66
N SER A 42 4.84 -5.91 7.09
CA SER A 42 5.07 -6.26 8.50
C SER A 42 4.93 -5.06 9.44
N THR A 43 5.40 -3.88 9.02
CA THR A 43 5.27 -2.65 9.81
C THR A 43 3.82 -2.20 9.94
N LEU A 44 3.09 -2.17 8.83
CA LEU A 44 1.69 -1.77 8.80
C LEU A 44 0.78 -2.80 9.50
N GLN A 45 1.14 -4.08 9.47
CA GLN A 45 0.43 -5.14 10.17
C GLN A 45 0.51 -5.03 11.70
N MET A 46 1.48 -4.28 12.26
CA MET A 46 1.56 -4.01 13.70
C MET A 46 0.53 -2.98 14.20
N MET A 47 -0.17 -2.30 13.29
CA MET A 47 -1.21 -1.33 13.64
C MET A 47 -2.45 -2.05 14.21
N ASP A 48 -3.30 -1.34 14.96
CA ASP A 48 -4.57 -1.89 15.43
C ASP A 48 -5.58 -2.04 14.28
N SER A 49 -6.61 -2.86 14.48
CA SER A 49 -7.60 -3.20 13.46
C SER A 49 -8.42 -2.00 12.96
N GLU A 50 -8.71 -1.02 13.83
CA GLU A 50 -9.41 0.21 13.43
C GLU A 50 -8.54 1.01 12.46
N THR A 51 -7.25 1.14 12.78
CA THR A 51 -6.31 1.89 11.95
C THR A 51 -5.97 1.15 10.65
N LYS A 52 -5.91 -0.19 10.65
CA LYS A 52 -5.81 -1.00 9.41
C LYS A 52 -7.01 -0.78 8.48
N SER A 53 -8.23 -0.84 9.03
CA SER A 53 -9.46 -0.61 8.25
C SER A 53 -9.51 0.81 7.68
N SER A 54 -9.10 1.81 8.47
CA SER A 54 -8.96 3.19 7.98
C SER A 54 -7.93 3.30 6.85
N LEU A 55 -6.81 2.57 6.93
CA LEU A 55 -5.78 2.57 5.90
C LEU A 55 -6.30 1.98 4.57
N CYS A 56 -6.97 0.82 4.62
CA CYS A 56 -7.54 0.18 3.43
C CYS A 56 -8.57 1.09 2.75
N SER A 57 -9.46 1.70 3.54
CA SER A 57 -10.44 2.66 3.00
C SER A 57 -9.77 3.85 2.30
N GLN A 58 -8.60 4.29 2.79
CA GLN A 58 -7.85 5.37 2.17
C GLN A 58 -7.10 4.93 0.91
N PHE A 59 -6.68 3.67 0.81
CA PHE A 59 -6.13 3.11 -0.43
C PHE A 59 -7.17 3.13 -1.55
N GLU A 60 -8.40 2.67 -1.30
CA GLU A 60 -9.50 2.76 -2.27
C GLU A 60 -9.79 4.22 -2.67
N ASN A 61 -9.81 5.13 -1.70
CA ASN A 61 -10.06 6.55 -1.97
C ASN A 61 -8.97 7.23 -2.80
N ILE A 62 -7.72 6.77 -2.73
CA ILE A 62 -6.62 7.37 -3.49
C ILE A 62 -6.38 6.62 -4.82
N ALA A 63 -6.79 5.36 -4.94
CA ALA A 63 -6.67 4.60 -6.18
C ALA A 63 -7.24 5.33 -7.41
N VAL A 64 -8.35 6.07 -7.23
CA VAL A 64 -8.98 6.89 -8.27
C VAL A 64 -8.08 8.02 -8.84
N GLU A 65 -6.97 8.34 -8.17
CA GLU A 65 -5.97 9.32 -8.64
C GLU A 65 -4.89 8.70 -9.56
N TYR A 66 -4.85 7.36 -9.68
CA TYR A 66 -3.87 6.61 -10.45
C TYR A 66 -4.43 6.12 -11.80
N SER A 67 -3.56 5.74 -12.73
CA SER A 67 -3.95 5.13 -14.01
C SER A 67 -4.47 3.71 -13.82
N ASP A 68 -5.31 3.20 -14.71
CA ASP A 68 -6.04 1.92 -14.59
C ASP A 68 -5.27 0.78 -13.89
N GLU A 69 -4.12 0.32 -14.42
CA GLU A 69 -3.32 -0.76 -13.78
C GLU A 69 -2.78 -0.39 -12.40
N GLN A 70 -2.37 0.86 -12.19
CA GLN A 70 -1.90 1.34 -10.90
C GLN A 70 -3.07 1.47 -9.91
N ALA A 71 -4.25 1.89 -10.36
CA ALA A 71 -5.44 1.98 -9.52
C ALA A 71 -5.83 0.59 -8.98
N GLU A 72 -5.86 -0.45 -9.84
CA GLU A 72 -6.15 -1.83 -9.45
C GLU A 72 -5.11 -2.39 -8.45
N PHE A 73 -3.82 -2.09 -8.67
CA PHE A 73 -2.78 -2.41 -7.70
C PHE A 73 -3.00 -1.69 -6.35
N VAL A 74 -3.36 -0.42 -6.37
CA VAL A 74 -3.58 0.36 -5.14
C VAL A 74 -4.82 -0.11 -4.37
N GLU A 75 -5.89 -0.50 -5.06
CA GLU A 75 -7.07 -1.10 -4.42
C GLU A 75 -6.73 -2.44 -3.75
N SER A 76 -5.89 -3.25 -4.39
CA SER A 76 -5.45 -4.55 -3.86
C SER A 76 -4.36 -4.46 -2.80
N LEU A 77 -3.77 -3.28 -2.53
CA LEU A 77 -2.71 -3.12 -1.51
C LEU A 77 -3.13 -3.57 -0.12
N GLY A 78 -4.40 -3.39 0.25
CA GLY A 78 -4.92 -3.83 1.54
C GLY A 78 -4.75 -5.35 1.75
N GLU A 79 -5.06 -6.13 0.71
CA GLU A 79 -4.92 -7.59 0.69
C GLU A 79 -3.45 -7.99 0.54
N ALA A 80 -2.73 -7.37 -0.41
CA ALA A 80 -1.33 -7.66 -0.68
C ALA A 80 -0.41 -7.43 0.54
N LEU A 81 -0.72 -6.43 1.36
CA LEU A 81 0.00 -6.12 2.59
C LEU A 81 -0.54 -6.90 3.81
N GLY A 82 -1.55 -7.75 3.65
CA GLY A 82 -2.15 -8.54 4.74
C GLY A 82 -2.81 -7.68 5.82
N LEU A 83 -3.41 -6.54 5.45
CA LEU A 83 -4.06 -5.62 6.38
C LEU A 83 -5.53 -5.97 6.63
N ILE A 84 -6.13 -6.71 5.70
CA ILE A 84 -7.47 -7.29 5.78
C ILE A 84 -7.34 -8.81 5.56
N GLU A 85 -8.08 -9.59 6.35
CA GLU A 85 -8.28 -11.02 6.11
C GLU A 85 -9.51 -11.16 5.20
N GLU A 86 -9.44 -12.00 4.15
CA GLU A 86 -10.58 -12.37 3.29
C GLU A 86 -11.82 -12.81 4.10
#